data_AF-A0AB38SA32-F1
#
_entry.id   AF-A0AB38SA32-F1
#
_cell.length_a   1.000
_cell.length_b   1.000
_cell.length_c   1.000
_cell.angle_alpha   90.00
_cell.angle_beta   90.00
_cell.angle_gamma   90.00
#
_symmetry.space_group_name_H-M   'P 1'
#
loop_
_entity.id
_entity.type
_entity.pdbx_description
1 polymer ?
#
loop_
_entity_poly.entity_id
_entity_poly.type
_entity_poly.pdbx_seq_one_letter_code
_entity_poly.pdbx_strand_id
1 'polypeptide(L)'
;MHEKRLRAFVTALRDDVTADRRFELVPSSCAPNCPTDGRALRDRLRAASQAGAQILIIGIVQKLSTLVQIARIAAIDTTAQRVMFRKYFQFRGDNDEAWQRAERFVSEEIRDRLLESRSQQ
;
A
#
# COMPACT_ATOMS: atom_id res chain seq x y z
N MET A 1 18.53 8.98 -3.32
CA MET A 1 18.47 7.59 -3.86
C MET A 1 17.25 6.83 -3.35
N HIS A 2 17.03 6.68 -2.03
CA HIS A 2 15.88 5.95 -1.48
C HIS A 2 14.51 6.53 -1.85
N GLU A 3 14.38 7.84 -1.91
CA GLU A 3 13.12 8.48 -2.30
C GLU A 3 12.71 8.13 -3.74
N LYS A 4 13.70 8.02 -4.66
CA LYS A 4 13.47 7.56 -6.03
C LYS A 4 12.99 6.12 -6.05
N ARG A 5 13.59 5.25 -5.23
CA ARG A 5 13.18 3.84 -5.08
C ARG A 5 11.79 3.71 -4.48
N LEU A 6 11.46 4.51 -3.48
CA LEU A 6 10.12 4.54 -2.89
C LEU A 6 9.08 5.00 -3.93
N ARG A 7 9.38 6.02 -4.74
CA ARG A 7 8.50 6.44 -5.84
C ARG A 7 8.31 5.33 -6.87
N ALA A 8 9.39 4.65 -7.28
CA ALA A 8 9.32 3.54 -8.21
C ALA A 8 8.50 2.37 -7.63
N PHE A 9 8.74 2.02 -6.36
CA PHE A 9 7.98 1.01 -5.62
C PHE A 9 6.49 1.32 -5.58
N VAL A 10 6.10 2.56 -5.24
CA VAL A 10 4.68 2.96 -5.17
C VAL A 10 4.03 2.99 -6.56
N THR A 11 4.79 3.34 -7.59
CA THR A 11 4.30 3.34 -8.99
C THR A 11 4.04 1.90 -9.44
N ALA A 12 5.03 1.02 -9.31
CA ALA A 12 4.89 -0.39 -9.67
C ALA A 12 3.80 -1.08 -8.84
N LEU A 13 3.70 -0.80 -7.54
CA LEU A 13 2.64 -1.35 -6.69
C LEU A 13 1.24 -0.97 -7.18
N ARG A 14 1.05 0.27 -7.65
CA ARG A 14 -0.22 0.71 -8.23
C ARG A 14 -0.52 -0.05 -9.51
N ASP A 15 0.45 -0.09 -10.42
CA ASP A 15 0.33 -0.73 -11.72
C ASP A 15 0.01 -2.22 -11.57
N ASP A 16 0.79 -2.93 -10.76
CA ASP A 16 0.67 -4.38 -10.52
C ASP A 16 -0.62 -4.74 -9.79
N VAL A 17 -1.08 -3.93 -8.81
CA VAL A 17 -2.38 -4.18 -8.17
C VAL A 17 -3.52 -4.05 -9.18
N THR A 18 -3.46 -3.07 -10.09
CA THR A 18 -4.50 -2.88 -11.14
C THR A 18 -4.36 -3.76 -12.37
N ALA A 19 -3.22 -4.41 -12.56
CA ALA A 19 -3.06 -5.41 -13.61
C ALA A 19 -4.09 -6.55 -13.45
N ASP A 20 -4.51 -6.82 -12.20
CA ASP A 20 -5.68 -7.61 -11.90
C ASP A 20 -6.96 -6.76 -12.05
N ARG A 21 -7.73 -7.02 -13.10
CA ARG A 21 -8.93 -6.28 -13.50
C ARG A 21 -10.07 -6.27 -12.46
N ARG A 22 -9.91 -6.97 -11.34
CA ARG A 22 -10.81 -6.89 -10.18
C ARG A 22 -10.58 -5.64 -9.33
N PHE A 23 -9.47 -4.94 -9.55
CA PHE A 23 -9.12 -3.71 -8.84
C PHE A 23 -9.05 -2.54 -9.81
N GLU A 24 -9.60 -1.40 -9.38
CA GLU A 24 -9.53 -0.13 -10.08
C GLU A 24 -8.89 0.92 -9.17
N LEU A 25 -7.97 1.72 -9.73
CA LEU A 25 -7.38 2.83 -9.00
C LEU A 25 -8.30 4.05 -9.02
N VAL A 26 -8.66 4.50 -7.83
CA VAL A 26 -9.35 5.78 -7.64
C VAL A 26 -8.31 6.86 -7.31
N PRO A 27 -8.37 8.04 -7.97
CA PRO A 27 -7.48 9.15 -7.67
C PRO A 27 -7.46 9.50 -6.17
N SER A 28 -6.27 9.58 -5.58
CA SER A 28 -6.10 9.96 -4.18
C SER A 28 -5.83 11.46 -4.08
N SER A 29 -6.55 12.16 -3.21
CA SER A 29 -6.31 13.57 -2.87
C SER A 29 -5.06 13.80 -2.00
N CYS A 30 -4.34 12.74 -1.64
CA CYS A 30 -3.15 12.80 -0.80
C CYS A 30 -1.91 13.16 -1.61
N ALA A 31 -1.24 14.24 -1.21
CA ALA A 31 0.11 14.58 -1.68
C ALA A 31 1.13 13.50 -1.24
N PRO A 32 2.31 13.43 -1.90
CA PRO A 32 3.40 12.58 -1.42
C PRO A 32 3.69 12.83 0.06
N ASN A 33 3.91 11.75 0.83
CA ASN A 33 4.18 11.78 2.28
C ASN A 33 3.02 12.28 3.18
N CYS A 34 1.77 12.08 2.80
CA CYS A 34 0.66 12.43 3.69
C CYS A 34 0.63 11.55 4.96
N PRO A 35 0.10 12.08 6.09
CA PRO A 35 0.03 11.34 7.35
C PRO A 35 -0.77 10.04 7.24
N THR A 36 -0.30 9.01 7.94
CA THR A 36 -0.90 7.67 7.95
C THR A 36 -1.67 7.36 9.23
N ASP A 37 -1.97 8.36 10.06
CA ASP A 37 -2.67 8.22 11.34
C ASP A 37 -3.55 9.44 11.69
N GLY A 38 -4.17 9.36 12.86
CA GLY A 38 -4.89 10.47 13.47
C GLY A 38 -6.09 10.98 12.67
N ARG A 39 -6.36 12.28 12.82
CA ARG A 39 -7.48 12.95 12.13
C ARG A 39 -7.27 13.01 10.62
N ALA A 40 -6.04 13.24 10.18
CA ALA A 40 -5.69 13.31 8.76
C ALA A 40 -6.00 12.00 8.01
N LEU A 41 -5.71 10.83 8.60
CA LEU A 41 -6.09 9.55 8.00
C LEU A 41 -7.62 9.41 7.89
N ARG A 42 -8.38 9.79 8.92
CA ARG A 42 -9.85 9.71 8.88
C ARG A 42 -10.45 10.62 7.81
N ASP A 43 -9.92 11.83 7.67
CA ASP A 43 -10.34 12.78 6.63
C ASP A 43 -10.06 12.19 5.23
N ARG A 44 -8.89 11.55 5.06
CA ARG A 44 -8.52 10.86 3.83
C ARG A 44 -9.41 9.65 3.52
N LEU A 45 -9.76 8.83 4.52
CA LEU A 45 -10.68 7.71 4.34
C LEU A 45 -12.06 8.18 3.86
N ARG A 46 -12.58 9.28 4.43
CA ARG A 46 -13.85 9.87 3.98
C ARG A 46 -13.75 10.38 2.55
N ALA A 47 -12.69 11.12 2.22
CA ALA A 47 -12.49 11.61 0.85
C ALA A 47 -12.36 10.45 -0.16
N ALA A 48 -11.66 9.37 0.20
CA ALA A 48 -11.53 8.19 -0.63
C ALA A 48 -12.87 7.49 -0.85
N SER A 49 -13.67 7.31 0.22
CA SER A 49 -15.02 6.74 0.15
C SER A 49 -15.94 7.59 -0.75
N GLN A 50 -15.92 8.92 -0.60
CA GLN A 50 -16.68 9.86 -1.44
C GLN A 50 -16.26 9.83 -2.91
N ALA A 51 -14.99 9.53 -3.19
CA ALA A 51 -14.48 9.35 -4.55
C ALA A 51 -14.76 7.94 -5.13
N GLY A 52 -15.45 7.07 -4.38
CA GLY A 52 -15.80 5.71 -4.81
C GLY A 52 -14.75 4.64 -4.48
N ALA A 53 -13.65 5.00 -3.80
CA ALA A 53 -12.66 4.01 -3.40
C ALA A 53 -13.21 3.17 -2.25
N GLN A 54 -13.25 1.84 -2.40
CA GLN A 54 -13.69 0.92 -1.35
C GLN A 54 -12.58 0.60 -0.34
N ILE A 55 -11.34 0.61 -0.80
CA ILE A 55 -10.16 0.24 -0.02
C ILE A 55 -9.13 1.36 -0.13
N LEU A 56 -8.58 1.78 1.01
CA LEU A 56 -7.40 2.62 1.07
C LEU A 56 -6.20 1.78 1.54
N ILE A 57 -5.17 1.69 0.70
CA ILE A 57 -3.89 1.09 1.07
C ILE A 57 -2.94 2.19 1.53
N ILE A 58 -2.40 2.05 2.74
CA ILE A 58 -1.36 2.90 3.30
C ILE A 58 -0.16 2.07 3.70
N GLY A 59 1.03 2.67 3.71
CA GLY A 59 2.20 1.98 4.20
C GLY A 59 3.40 2.89 4.40
N ILE A 60 4.40 2.33 5.07
CA ILE A 60 5.70 2.95 5.30
C ILE A 60 6.80 1.95 4.97
N VAL A 61 7.87 2.44 4.34
CA VAL A 61 9.12 1.68 4.18
C VAL A 61 10.17 2.29 5.08
N GLN A 62 10.78 1.47 5.93
CA GLN A 62 11.81 1.88 6.86
C GLN A 62 13.08 1.07 6.62
N LYS A 63 14.19 1.78 6.40
CA LYS A 63 15.52 1.18 6.37
C LYS A 63 15.97 0.92 7.81
N LEU A 64 16.22 -0.33 8.15
CA LEU A 64 16.76 -0.71 9.47
C LEU A 64 18.28 -0.77 9.46
N SER A 65 18.86 -1.24 8.35
CA SER A 65 20.31 -1.30 8.16
C SER A 65 20.68 -1.14 6.69
N THR A 66 21.96 -1.26 6.35
CA THR A 66 22.42 -1.33 4.96
C THR A 66 21.87 -2.54 4.21
N LEU A 67 21.55 -3.62 4.92
CA LEU A 67 21.06 -4.87 4.32
C LEU A 67 19.56 -5.06 4.49
N VAL A 68 18.95 -4.58 5.59
CA VAL A 68 17.57 -4.94 5.94
C VAL A 68 16.65 -3.73 5.91
N GLN A 69 15.51 -3.91 5.24
CA GLN A 69 14.42 -2.93 5.20
C GLN A 69 13.11 -3.62 5.57
N ILE A 70 12.17 -2.82 6.06
CA ILE A 70 10.81 -3.26 6.35
C ILE A 70 9.79 -2.43 5.61
N ALA A 71 8.76 -3.08 5.08
CA ALA A 71 7.53 -2.43 4.64
C ALA A 71 6.41 -2.82 5.60
N ARG A 72 5.72 -1.82 6.14
CA ARG A 72 4.49 -2.00 6.92
C ARG A 72 3.34 -1.47 6.09
N ILE A 73 2.33 -2.28 5.86
CA ILE A 73 1.15 -1.89 5.11
C ILE A 73 -0.13 -2.12 5.92
N ALA A 74 -1.17 -1.38 5.57
CA ALA A 74 -2.53 -1.65 5.99
C ALA A 74 -3.48 -1.42 4.81
N ALA A 75 -4.43 -2.35 4.64
CA ALA A 75 -5.60 -2.14 3.82
C ALA A 75 -6.77 -1.79 4.74
N ILE A 76 -7.47 -0.70 4.41
CA ILE A 76 -8.52 -0.13 5.24
C ILE A 76 -9.78 -0.01 4.40
N ASP A 77 -10.88 -0.55 4.90
CA ASP A 77 -12.21 -0.31 4.34
C ASP A 77 -12.57 1.16 4.55
N THR A 78 -12.84 1.88 3.47
CA THR A 78 -13.06 3.35 3.52
C THR A 78 -14.43 3.72 4.08
N THR A 79 -15.41 2.82 3.95
CA THR A 79 -16.80 3.02 4.38
C THR A 79 -16.94 2.70 5.87
N ALA A 80 -16.51 1.51 6.28
CA ALA A 80 -16.52 1.08 7.68
C ALA A 80 -15.39 1.73 8.50
N GLN A 81 -14.43 2.39 7.84
CA GLN A 81 -13.22 2.94 8.45
C GLN A 81 -12.46 1.92 9.31
N ARG A 82 -12.48 0.66 8.87
CA ARG A 82 -11.92 -0.47 9.61
C ARG A 82 -10.73 -1.05 8.88
N VAL A 83 -9.67 -1.35 9.62
CA VAL A 83 -8.52 -2.07 9.08
C VAL A 83 -8.95 -3.48 8.71
N MET A 84 -8.86 -3.83 7.42
CA MET A 84 -9.14 -5.18 6.94
C MET A 84 -7.98 -6.10 7.32
N PHE A 85 -6.76 -5.67 7.04
CA PHE A 85 -5.55 -6.36 7.48
C PHE A 85 -4.34 -5.43 7.61
N ARG A 86 -3.35 -5.89 8.37
CA ARG A 86 -1.99 -5.35 8.40
C ARG A 86 -1.01 -6.42 7.99
N LYS A 87 0.04 -6.04 7.26
CA LYS A 87 1.12 -6.95 6.89
C LYS A 87 2.46 -6.26 7.05
N TYR A 88 3.42 -7.05 7.51
CA TYR A 88 4.80 -6.65 7.73
C TYR A 88 5.68 -7.49 6.81
N PHE A 89 6.50 -6.82 6.04
CA PHE A 89 7.44 -7.44 5.12
C PHE A 89 8.85 -7.07 5.53
N GLN A 90 9.74 -8.06 5.52
CA GLN A 90 11.17 -7.87 5.64
C GLN A 90 11.80 -8.26 4.32
N PHE A 91 12.61 -7.38 3.74
CA PHE A 91 13.36 -7.68 2.53
C PHE A 91 14.81 -7.23 2.69
N ARG A 92 15.68 -7.92 1.96
CA ARG A 92 17.13 -7.73 2.01
C ARG A 92 17.65 -7.10 0.73
N GLY A 93 18.59 -6.18 0.88
CA GLY A 93 19.24 -5.46 -0.21
C GLY A 93 18.81 -3.99 -0.29
N ASP A 94 19.78 -3.12 -0.57
CA ASP A 94 19.57 -1.68 -0.76
C ASP A 94 19.98 -1.24 -2.18
N ASN A 95 19.47 -1.97 -3.17
CA ASN A 95 19.64 -1.72 -4.60
C ASN A 95 18.30 -1.82 -5.35
N ASP A 96 18.27 -1.40 -6.60
CA ASP A 96 17.02 -1.26 -7.36
C ASP A 96 16.34 -2.63 -7.59
N GLU A 97 17.13 -3.67 -7.87
CA GLU A 97 16.64 -5.03 -8.08
C GLU A 97 15.96 -5.62 -6.83
N ALA A 98 16.54 -5.41 -5.64
CA ALA A 98 15.94 -5.86 -4.39
C ALA A 98 14.61 -5.17 -4.10
N TRP A 99 14.52 -3.86 -4.39
CA TRP A 99 13.28 -3.10 -4.24
C TRP A 99 12.21 -3.54 -5.25
N GLN A 100 12.59 -3.88 -6.48
CA GLN A 100 11.66 -4.42 -7.48
C GLN A 100 11.11 -5.79 -7.07
N ARG A 101 11.95 -6.70 -6.57
CA ARG A 101 11.47 -8.00 -6.05
C ARG A 101 10.56 -7.83 -4.84
N ALA A 102 10.91 -6.91 -3.93
CA ALA A 102 10.09 -6.62 -2.77
C ALA A 102 8.73 -6.08 -3.17
N GLU A 103 8.67 -5.19 -4.16
CA GLU A 103 7.42 -4.64 -4.68
C GLU A 103 6.51 -5.75 -5.24
N ARG A 104 7.01 -6.58 -6.16
CA ARG A 104 6.24 -7.68 -6.74
C ARG A 104 5.62 -8.59 -5.69
N PHE A 105 6.42 -8.99 -4.69
CA PHE A 105 5.94 -9.83 -3.60
C PHE A 105 4.87 -9.12 -2.75
N VAL A 106 5.03 -7.83 -2.49
CA VAL A 106 4.05 -7.04 -1.74
C VAL A 106 2.75 -6.86 -2.54
N SER A 107 2.82 -6.66 -3.86
CA SER A 107 1.64 -6.50 -4.71
C SER A 107 0.83 -7.80 -4.79
N GLU A 108 1.49 -8.94 -4.95
CA GLU A 108 0.89 -10.28 -4.89
C GLU A 108 0.16 -10.52 -3.56
N GLU A 109 0.86 -10.35 -2.44
CA GLU A 109 0.28 -10.57 -1.10
C GLU A 109 -0.88 -9.63 -0.78
N ILE A 110 -0.85 -8.39 -1.28
CA ILE A 110 -1.97 -7.45 -1.14
C ILE A 110 -3.18 -7.96 -1.91
N ARG A 111 -3.02 -8.33 -3.18
CA ARG A 111 -4.13 -8.79 -4.02
C ARG A 111 -4.79 -10.02 -3.41
N ASP A 112 -4.00 -11.02 -3.05
CA ASP A 112 -4.50 -12.28 -2.49
C ASP A 112 -5.33 -12.03 -1.22
N ARG A 113 -4.80 -11.24 -0.29
CA ARG A 113 -5.51 -10.92 0.97
C ARG A 113 -6.76 -10.08 0.77
N LEU A 114 -6.77 -9.17 -0.20
CA LEU A 114 -7.96 -8.39 -0.52
C LEU A 114 -9.08 -9.27 -1.07
N LEU A 115 -8.74 -10.29 -1.87
CA LEU A 115 -9.69 -11.23 -2.42
C LEU A 115 -10.21 -12.20 -1.36
N GLU A 116 -9.33 -12.74 -0.52
CA GLU A 116 -9.71 -13.57 0.63
C GLU A 116 -10.66 -12.84 1.58
N SER A 117 -10.38 -11.57 1.88
CA SER A 117 -11.19 -10.76 2.79
C SER A 117 -12.58 -10.46 2.23
N ARG A 118 -12.75 -10.42 0.90
CA ARG A 118 -14.07 -10.26 0.24
C ARG A 118 -14.89 -11.55 0.28
N SER A 119 -14.25 -12.72 0.30
CA SER A 119 -14.97 -14.00 0.42
C SER A 119 -15.52 -14.26 1.82
N GLN A 120 -15.10 -13.49 2.83
CA GLN A 120 -15.50 -13.63 4.23
C GLN A 120 -16.51 -12.56 4.69
N GLN A 121 -16.92 -11.65 3.80
CA GLN A 121 -17.95 -10.63 4.03
C GLN A 121 -19.23 -11.02 3.29
#